data_AF-A0A535Q216-F1
#
_entry.id   AF-A0A535Q216-F1
#
_cell.length_a   1.000
_cell.length_b   1.000
_cell.length_c   1.000
_cell.angle_alpha   90.00
_cell.angle_beta   90.00
_cell.angle_gamma   90.00
#
_symmetry.space_group_name_H-M   'P 1'
#
loop_
_entity.id
_entity.type
_entity.pdbx_description
1 polymer ?
#
loop_
_entity_poly.entity_id
_entity_poly.type
_entity_poly.pdbx_seq_one_letter_code
_entity_poly.pdbx_strand_id
1 'polypeptide(L)' 'MGSGPPYGPADSKVSPRFSGIRTYARLPHVADDLNGVDVAIVGVPFDTGGTYRVGARF' A
#
# COMPACT_ATOMS: atom_id res chain seq x y z
N MET A 1 -14.42 -9.69 -22.42
CA MET A 1 -14.62 -8.77 -21.28
C MET A 1 -13.46 -9.04 -20.32
N GLY A 2 -12.37 -8.28 -20.45
CA GLY A 2 -11.20 -8.46 -19.59
C GLY A 2 -11.57 -8.06 -18.17
N SER A 3 -11.34 -8.95 -17.22
CA SER A 3 -11.38 -8.66 -15.79
C SER A 3 -10.59 -7.38 -15.53
N GLY A 4 -11.16 -6.44 -14.76
CA GLY A 4 -10.41 -5.26 -14.32
C GLY A 4 -9.09 -5.66 -13.65
N PRO A 5 -8.14 -4.73 -13.48
CA PRO A 5 -6.86 -5.05 -12.86
C PRO A 5 -7.13 -5.78 -11.52
N PRO A 6 -6.49 -6.94 -11.27
CA PRO A 6 -6.82 -7.82 -10.15
C PRO A 6 -6.65 -7.15 -8.78
N TYR A 7 -5.91 -6.05 -8.73
CA TYR A 7 -5.63 -5.27 -7.53
C TYR A 7 -6.23 -3.88 -7.64
N GLY A 8 -7.15 -3.57 -6.73
CA GLY A 8 -7.77 -2.25 -6.63
C GLY A 8 -8.19 -1.93 -5.19
N PRO A 9 -8.41 -0.65 -4.86
CA PRO A 9 -8.84 -0.27 -3.52
C PRO A 9 -10.19 -0.87 -3.14
N ALA A 10 -10.40 -1.11 -1.85
CA ALA A 10 -11.71 -1.52 -1.34
C ALA A 10 -12.81 -0.50 -1.70
N ASP A 11 -14.00 -1.00 -2.09
CA ASP A 11 -15.13 -0.16 -2.46
C ASP A 11 -15.56 0.73 -1.28
N SER A 12 -15.53 2.05 -1.50
CA SER A 12 -15.89 3.04 -0.49
C SER A 12 -17.39 3.12 -0.21
N LYS A 13 -18.24 2.56 -1.08
CA LYS A 13 -19.69 2.46 -0.86
C LYS A 13 -20.06 1.30 0.08
N VAL A 14 -19.19 0.30 0.19
CA VAL A 14 -19.39 -0.88 1.05
C VAL A 14 -18.65 -0.71 2.39
N SER A 15 -17.45 -0.14 2.37
CA SER A 15 -16.65 0.11 3.58
C SER A 15 -16.19 1.58 3.64
N PRO A 16 -16.52 2.30 4.72
CA PRO A 16 -16.12 3.70 4.86
C PRO A 16 -14.59 3.83 4.94
N ARG A 17 -14.06 4.91 4.37
CA ARG A 17 -12.62 5.14 4.20
C ARG A 17 -11.83 5.23 5.51
N PHE A 18 -12.48 5.54 6.62
CA PHE A 18 -11.85 5.64 7.95
C PHE A 18 -11.78 4.30 8.70
N SER A 19 -12.21 3.20 8.07
CA SER A 19 -12.24 1.85 8.67
C SER A 19 -11.31 0.87 7.95
N GLY A 20 -11.04 -0.28 8.58
CA GLY A 20 -10.23 -1.37 8.01
C GLY A 20 -8.72 -1.22 8.19
N ILE A 21 -7.97 -2.14 7.59
CA ILE A 21 -6.50 -2.14 7.62
C ILE A 21 -5.97 -1.01 6.72
N ARG A 22 -4.97 -0.26 7.22
CA ARG A 22 -4.43 0.93 6.57
C ARG A 22 -3.23 0.60 5.67
N THR A 23 -3.49 -0.06 4.55
CA THR A 23 -2.49 -0.23 3.48
C THR A 23 -2.38 1.04 2.62
N TYR A 24 -1.30 1.17 1.84
CA TYR A 24 -1.14 2.29 0.91
C TYR A 24 -2.34 2.34 -0.07
N ALA A 25 -2.97 3.51 -0.18
CA ALA A 25 -4.15 3.75 -1.01
C ALA A 25 -5.30 2.74 -0.84
N ARG A 26 -5.35 2.01 0.30
CA ARG A 26 -6.29 0.90 0.55
C ARG A 26 -6.18 -0.26 -0.44
N LEU A 27 -5.02 -0.44 -1.09
CA LEU A 27 -4.75 -1.56 -1.97
C LEU A 27 -4.62 -2.88 -1.18
N PRO A 28 -4.84 -4.04 -1.82
CA PRO A 28 -4.61 -5.33 -1.19
C PRO A 28 -3.16 -5.50 -0.74
N HIS A 29 -2.96 -6.15 0.41
CA HIS A 29 -1.63 -6.58 0.86
C HIS A 29 -1.31 -7.95 0.24
N VAL A 30 -0.29 -8.00 -0.61
CA VAL A 30 0.18 -9.22 -1.30
C VAL A 30 1.55 -9.58 -0.72
N ALA A 31 1.63 -10.64 0.08
CA ALA A 31 2.82 -10.97 0.87
C ALA A 31 3.70 -12.07 0.24
N ASP A 32 3.09 -13.03 -0.45
CA ASP A 32 3.75 -14.31 -0.76
C ASP A 32 4.06 -14.50 -2.25
N ASP A 33 3.17 -14.07 -3.14
CA ASP A 33 3.30 -14.25 -4.59
C ASP A 33 3.01 -12.96 -5.35
N LEU A 34 3.99 -12.51 -6.14
CA LEU A 34 3.90 -11.31 -6.97
C LEU A 34 3.55 -11.63 -8.43
N ASN A 35 3.23 -12.88 -8.78
CA ASN A 35 2.77 -13.23 -10.12
C ASN A 35 1.55 -12.39 -10.51
N GLY A 36 1.66 -11.66 -11.62
CA GLY A 36 0.60 -10.76 -12.10
C GLY A 36 0.55 -9.39 -11.40
N VAL A 37 1.50 -9.07 -10.52
CA VAL A 37 1.69 -7.73 -9.97
C VAL A 37 2.61 -6.94 -10.90
N ASP A 38 2.08 -5.93 -11.58
CA ASP A 38 2.88 -5.05 -12.45
C ASP A 38 3.67 -4.00 -11.64
N VAL A 39 3.12 -3.56 -10.50
CA VAL A 39 3.69 -2.52 -9.64
C VAL A 39 3.45 -2.87 -8.17
N ALA A 40 4.51 -2.80 -7.36
CA ALA A 40 4.46 -2.96 -5.91
C ALA A 40 4.78 -1.64 -5.20
N ILE A 41 4.12 -1.39 -4.06
CA ILE A 41 4.43 -0.26 -3.17
C ILE A 41 5.13 -0.81 -1.93
N VAL A 42 6.33 -0.31 -1.66
CA VAL A 42 7.17 -0.75 -0.54
C VAL A 42 7.55 0.47 0.31
N GLY A 43 7.30 0.39 1.61
CA GLY A 43 7.77 1.40 2.56
C GLY A 43 9.19 1.09 3.02
N VAL A 44 10.06 2.10 3.04
CA VAL A 44 11.42 2.01 3.62
C VAL A 44 11.53 3.03 4.77
N PRO A 45 11.10 2.68 5.99
CA PRO A 45 11.09 3.60 7.13
C PRO A 45 12.50 3.73 7.73
N PHE A 46 13.37 4.51 7.07
CA PHE A 46 14.77 4.66 7.45
C PHE A 46 15.25 6.11 7.33
N ASP A 47 15.96 6.59 8.35
CA ASP A 47 16.51 7.95 8.39
C ASP A 47 17.86 8.07 9.13
N THR A 48 18.55 6.95 9.42
CA THR A 48 19.83 6.96 10.16
C THR A 48 20.97 7.65 9.39
N GLY A 49 20.81 7.88 8.08
CA GLY A 49 21.72 8.68 7.27
C GLY A 49 21.50 10.20 7.35
N GLY A 50 20.46 10.66 8.07
CA GLY A 50 20.18 12.08 8.23
C GLY A 50 21.21 12.79 9.10
N THR A 51 21.70 13.96 8.66
CA THR A 51 22.72 14.74 9.37
C THR A 51 22.15 15.83 10.28
N TYR A 52 20.82 16.02 10.26
CA TYR A 52 20.13 17.00 11.09
C TYR A 52 18.83 16.41 11.67
N ARG A 53 17.68 17.10 11.54
CA ARG A 53 16.39 16.65 12.08
C ARG A 53 16.00 15.29 11.47
N VAL A 54 16.02 14.27 12.31
CA VAL A 54 15.48 12.93 12.05
C VAL A 54 13.95 12.92 12.20
N GLY A 55 13.29 11.84 11.76
CA GLY A 55 11.85 11.66 11.87
C GLY A 55 11.19 11.04 10.64
N ALA A 56 11.89 10.92 9.50
CA ALA A 56 11.33 10.45 8.23
C ALA A 56 10.97 8.95 8.21
N ARG A 57 11.32 8.21 9.27
CA ARG A 57 10.97 6.79 9.43
C ARG A 57 9.49 6.54 9.79
N PHE A 58 8.70 7.58 10.03
CA PHE A 58 7.27 7.53 10.40
C PHE A 58 6.43 8.37 9.44
#